data_AF-A0A554KZ11-F1
#
_entry.id   AF-A0A554KZ11-F1
#
_cell.length_a   1.000
_cell.length_b   1.000
_cell.length_c   1.000
_cell.angle_alpha   90.00
_cell.angle_beta   90.00
_cell.angle_gamma   90.00
#
_symmetry.space_group_name_H-M   'P 1'
#
loop_
_entity.id
_entity.type
_entity.pdbx_description
1 polymer ?
#
loop_
_entity_poly.entity_id
_entity_poly.type
_entity_poly.pdbx_seq_one_letter_code
_entity_poly.pdbx_strand_id
1 'polypeptide(L)'
;MTNPTLPFRHRRISKTSFFVTALPREESAIRILCGMLGIVVFAYITLVSISIVNVIARKEAMDSATALRAVVGQLERDYFATSHGVTLQSGDSLGLSPVSDTEFVHRPGAVGTAGATRNEL
;
A
#
# COMPACT_ATOMS: atom_id res chain seq x y z
N MET A 1 -48.97 -50.07 -68.33
CA MET A 1 -47.66 -49.45 -68.08
C MET A 1 -47.83 -47.94 -68.06
N THR A 2 -48.09 -47.34 -66.90
CA THR A 2 -48.05 -45.87 -66.70
C THR A 2 -47.67 -45.61 -65.24
N ASN A 3 -46.52 -44.98 -65.06
CA ASN A 3 -45.89 -44.65 -63.78
C ASN A 3 -46.29 -43.21 -63.40
N PRO A 4 -46.95 -42.95 -62.26
CA PRO A 4 -47.13 -41.58 -61.79
C PRO A 4 -45.99 -41.18 -60.84
N THR A 5 -45.12 -40.33 -61.37
CA THR A 5 -44.08 -39.57 -60.65
C THR A 5 -44.68 -38.67 -59.57
N LEU A 6 -44.12 -38.77 -58.35
CA LEU A 6 -44.45 -37.96 -57.18
C LEU A 6 -44.13 -36.47 -57.39
N PRO A 7 -44.95 -35.53 -56.90
CA PRO A 7 -44.49 -34.17 -56.66
C PRO A 7 -43.85 -34.07 -55.26
N PHE A 8 -42.51 -33.98 -55.23
CA PHE A 8 -41.76 -33.56 -54.05
C PHE A 8 -42.18 -32.14 -53.63
N ARG A 9 -43.00 -32.07 -52.58
CA ARG A 9 -43.45 -30.82 -51.98
C ARG A 9 -42.30 -30.21 -51.17
N HIS A 10 -41.57 -29.26 -51.76
CA HIS A 10 -40.61 -28.43 -51.03
C HIS A 10 -41.34 -27.65 -49.93
N ARG A 11 -41.20 -28.13 -48.70
CA ARG A 11 -41.64 -27.44 -47.48
C ARG A 11 -40.68 -26.26 -47.26
N ARG A 12 -41.07 -25.06 -47.71
CA ARG A 12 -40.38 -23.82 -47.32
C ARG A 12 -40.41 -23.72 -45.80
N ILE A 13 -39.25 -23.81 -45.18
CA ILE A 13 -39.07 -23.52 -43.76
C ILE A 13 -39.21 -22.01 -43.64
N SER A 14 -40.35 -21.54 -43.14
CA SER A 14 -40.54 -20.12 -42.86
C SER A 14 -39.55 -19.72 -41.76
N LYS A 15 -38.66 -18.79 -42.07
CA LYS A 15 -37.86 -18.10 -41.07
C LYS A 15 -38.84 -17.43 -40.11
N THR A 16 -38.97 -17.97 -38.90
CA THR A 16 -39.59 -17.28 -37.78
C THR A 16 -38.64 -16.16 -37.39
N SER A 17 -38.79 -15.02 -38.07
CA SER A 17 -38.31 -13.75 -37.56
C SER A 17 -39.02 -13.52 -36.24
N PHE A 18 -38.27 -13.77 -35.17
CA PHE A 18 -38.59 -13.41 -33.79
C PHE A 18 -38.65 -11.87 -33.76
N PHE A 19 -39.78 -11.32 -34.21
CA PHE A 19 -40.07 -9.91 -34.07
C PHE A 19 -40.19 -9.64 -32.57
N VAL A 20 -39.09 -9.19 -31.98
CA VAL A 20 -39.08 -8.43 -30.74
C VAL A 20 -39.92 -7.19 -31.02
N THR A 21 -41.19 -7.25 -30.64
CA THR A 21 -42.02 -6.06 -30.51
C THR A 21 -41.43 -5.24 -29.37
N ALA A 22 -40.44 -4.40 -29.68
CA ALA A 22 -39.86 -3.46 -28.76
C ALA A 22 -40.96 -2.49 -28.31
N LEU A 23 -41.51 -2.71 -27.13
CA LEU A 23 -42.30 -1.70 -26.45
C LEU A 23 -41.35 -0.51 -26.19
N PRO A 24 -41.76 0.76 -26.40
CA PRO A 24 -40.87 1.91 -26.18
C PRO A 24 -40.29 1.99 -24.74
N ARG A 25 -40.91 1.29 -23.79
CA ARG A 25 -40.39 1.09 -22.42
C ARG A 25 -39.21 0.11 -22.33
N GLU A 26 -39.16 -0.89 -23.20
CA GLU A 26 -38.12 -1.93 -23.21
C GLU A 26 -36.77 -1.36 -23.69
N GLU A 27 -36.81 -0.48 -24.68
CA GLU A 27 -35.60 0.22 -25.16
C GLU A 27 -34.99 1.11 -24.06
N SER A 28 -35.85 1.81 -23.32
CA SER A 28 -35.41 2.62 -22.17
C SER A 28 -34.79 1.75 -21.07
N ALA A 29 -35.41 0.60 -20.76
CA ALA A 29 -34.91 -0.32 -19.74
C ALA A 29 -33.51 -0.88 -20.10
N ILE A 30 -33.30 -1.26 -21.37
CA ILE A 30 -32.01 -1.76 -21.85
C ILE A 30 -30.94 -0.66 -21.80
N ARG A 31 -31.27 0.58 -22.20
CA ARG A 31 -30.33 1.71 -22.12
C ARG A 31 -29.92 2.02 -20.68
N ILE A 32 -30.88 1.98 -19.74
CA ILE A 32 -30.60 2.16 -18.30
C ILE A 32 -29.70 1.03 -17.80
N LEU A 33 -29.98 -0.22 -18.16
CA LEU A 33 -29.19 -1.37 -17.76
C LEU A 33 -27.74 -1.27 -18.28
N CYS A 34 -27.56 -0.92 -19.56
CA CYS A 34 -26.25 -0.68 -20.15
C CYS A 34 -25.52 0.48 -19.47
N GLY A 35 -26.22 1.56 -19.14
CA GLY A 35 -25.68 2.69 -18.39
C GLY A 35 -25.21 2.27 -17.00
N MET A 36 -26.03 1.55 -16.24
CA MET A 36 -25.66 1.00 -14.93
C MET A 36 -24.45 0.07 -15.02
N LEU A 37 -24.42 -0.82 -16.02
CA LEU A 37 -23.28 -1.72 -16.22
C LEU A 37 -21.99 -0.92 -16.46
N GLY A 38 -22.07 0.14 -17.28
CA GLY A 38 -20.95 1.05 -17.51
C GLY A 38 -20.48 1.73 -16.22
N ILE A 39 -21.41 2.21 -15.39
CA ILE A 39 -21.09 2.83 -14.09
C ILE A 39 -20.39 1.81 -13.17
N VAL A 40 -20.89 0.58 -13.09
CA VAL A 40 -20.28 -0.47 -12.24
C VAL A 40 -18.88 -0.81 -12.71
N VAL A 41 -18.67 -0.96 -14.02
CA VAL A 41 -17.34 -1.23 -14.59
C VAL A 41 -16.38 -0.07 -14.29
N PHE A 42 -16.83 1.17 -14.48
CA PHE A 42 -16.00 2.34 -14.21
C PHE A 42 -15.65 2.47 -12.72
N ALA A 43 -16.64 2.28 -11.84
CA ALA A 43 -16.44 2.26 -10.39
C ALA A 43 -15.45 1.17 -9.96
N TYR A 44 -15.53 -0.02 -10.55
CA TYR A 44 -14.58 -1.09 -10.28
C TYR A 44 -13.14 -0.69 -10.64
N ILE A 45 -12.94 -0.14 -11.84
CA ILE A 45 -11.61 0.28 -12.30
C ILE A 45 -11.04 1.39 -11.40
N THR A 46 -11.85 2.38 -11.01
CA THR A 46 -11.40 3.47 -10.15
C THR A 46 -11.06 2.98 -8.75
N LEU A 47 -11.88 2.10 -8.16
CA LEU A 47 -11.60 1.50 -6.85
C LEU A 47 -10.30 0.70 -6.86
N VAL A 48 -10.08 -0.13 -7.88
CA VAL A 48 -8.83 -0.90 -8.04
C VAL A 48 -7.63 0.05 -8.19
N SER A 49 -7.76 1.10 -8.99
CA SER A 49 -6.68 2.08 -9.19
C SER A 49 -6.30 2.78 -7.88
N ILE A 50 -7.29 3.24 -7.12
CA ILE A 50 -7.08 3.87 -5.81
C ILE A 50 -6.46 2.88 -4.83
N SER A 51 -6.92 1.62 -4.83
CA SER A 51 -6.37 0.58 -3.96
C SER A 51 -4.89 0.32 -4.23
N ILE A 52 -4.48 0.26 -5.50
CA ILE A 52 -3.07 0.05 -5.87
C ILE A 52 -2.21 1.23 -5.39
N VAL A 53 -2.65 2.47 -5.67
CA VAL A 53 -1.95 3.68 -5.23
C VAL A 53 -1.81 3.72 -3.71
N ASN A 54 -2.87 3.37 -2.98
CA ASN A 54 -2.86 3.36 -1.52
C ASN A 54 -1.88 2.31 -0.95
N VAL A 55 -1.78 1.14 -1.58
CA VAL A 55 -0.80 0.10 -1.19
C VAL A 55 0.63 0.57 -1.47
N ILE A 56 0.87 1.24 -2.60
CA ILE A 56 2.19 1.78 -2.95
C ILE A 56 2.60 2.87 -1.94
N ALA A 57 1.71 3.83 -1.66
CA ALA A 57 1.97 4.90 -0.70
C ALA A 57 2.26 4.35 0.71
N ARG A 58 1.54 3.31 1.14
CA ARG A 58 1.81 2.63 2.41
C ARG A 58 3.20 1.99 2.43
N LYS A 59 3.59 1.32 1.33
CA LYS A 59 4.90 0.68 1.23
C LYS A 59 6.02 1.73 1.27
N GLU A 60 5.88 2.81 0.51
CA GLU A 60 6.86 3.90 0.46
C GLU A 60 7.01 4.60 1.82
N ALA A 61 5.92 4.79 2.56
CA ALA A 61 5.97 5.31 3.93
C ALA A 61 6.71 4.36 4.89
N MET A 62 6.53 3.04 4.75
CA MET A 62 7.24 2.05 5.57
C MET A 62 8.74 1.99 5.25
N ASP A 63 9.09 2.05 3.97
CA ASP A 63 10.49 2.08 3.53
C ASP A 63 11.18 3.35 4.03
N SER A 64 10.51 4.51 3.91
CA SER A 64 10.99 5.80 4.43
C SER A 64 11.15 5.81 5.95
N ALA A 65 10.20 5.23 6.69
CA ALA A 65 10.30 5.12 8.14
C ALA A 65 11.47 4.23 8.57
N THR A 66 11.76 3.17 7.81
CA THR A 66 12.90 2.28 8.06
C THR A 66 14.22 3.01 7.80
N ALA A 67 14.32 3.74 6.70
CA ALA A 67 15.49 4.58 6.40
C ALA A 67 15.73 5.64 7.48
N LEU A 68 14.68 6.33 7.93
CA LEU A 68 14.79 7.35 8.97
C LEU A 68 15.28 6.76 10.31
N ARG A 69 14.78 5.58 10.70
CA ARG A 69 15.27 4.88 11.91
C ARG A 69 16.74 4.50 11.82
N ALA A 70 17.20 4.06 10.64
CA ALA A 70 18.61 3.74 10.42
C ALA A 70 19.50 4.98 10.59
N VAL A 71 19.06 6.13 10.05
CA VAL A 71 19.77 7.41 10.20
C VAL A 71 19.82 7.84 11.67
N VAL A 72 18.69 7.77 12.39
CA VAL A 72 18.64 8.10 13.83
C VAL A 72 19.58 7.20 14.63
N GLY A 73 19.55 5.87 14.41
CA GLY A 73 20.45 4.95 15.12
C GLY A 73 21.93 5.12 14.75
N GLN A 74 22.25 5.65 13.58
CA GLN A 74 23.62 6.05 13.25
C GLN A 74 24.01 7.32 13.98
N LEU A 75 23.13 8.33 14.00
CA LEU A 75 23.37 9.58 14.70
C LEU A 75 23.50 9.39 16.22
N GLU A 76 22.70 8.51 16.80
CA GLU A 76 22.82 8.12 18.21
C GLU A 76 24.18 7.48 18.50
N ARG A 77 24.64 6.55 17.65
CA ARG A 77 25.98 5.96 17.79
C ARG A 77 27.08 7.01 17.70
N ASP A 78 27.00 7.91 16.73
CA ASP A 78 27.98 8.97 16.53
C ASP A 78 27.98 9.97 17.71
N TYR A 79 26.80 10.29 18.24
CA TYR A 79 26.63 11.11 19.44
C TYR A 79 27.21 10.44 20.68
N PHE A 80 26.96 9.14 20.89
CA PHE A 80 27.53 8.41 22.02
C PHE A 80 29.05 8.25 21.90
N ALA A 81 29.56 7.99 20.69
CA ALA A 81 31.00 7.94 20.44
C ALA A 81 31.69 9.28 20.73
N THR A 82 31.05 10.39 20.35
CA THR A 82 31.57 11.74 20.60
C THR A 82 31.43 12.15 22.06
N SER A 83 30.29 11.88 22.69
CA SER A 83 30.01 12.27 24.09
C SER A 83 30.83 11.49 25.11
N HIS A 84 31.19 10.23 24.83
CA HIS A 84 32.14 9.48 25.67
C HIS A 84 33.56 10.10 25.70
N GLY A 85 33.90 11.00 24.76
CA GLY A 85 35.13 11.79 24.78
C GLY A 85 35.02 13.13 25.53
N VAL A 86 33.81 13.58 25.85
CA VAL A 86 33.57 14.87 26.53
C VAL A 86 33.42 14.63 28.02
N THR A 87 34.54 14.54 28.72
CA THR A 87 34.58 14.57 30.18
C THR A 87 34.72 16.01 30.67
N LEU A 88 34.31 16.31 31.90
CA LEU A 88 34.58 17.61 32.55
C LEU A 88 36.10 17.93 32.52
N GLN A 89 36.94 16.91 32.62
CA GLN A 89 38.40 16.99 32.46
C GLN A 89 38.81 17.45 31.05
N SER A 90 38.09 17.01 30.00
CA SER A 90 38.32 17.42 28.61
C SER A 90 37.93 18.88 28.39
N GLY A 91 36.88 19.38 29.06
CA GLY A 91 36.36 20.74 28.87
C GLY A 91 37.38 21.85 29.17
N ASP A 92 38.26 21.63 30.14
CA ASP A 92 39.32 22.57 30.51
C ASP A 92 40.36 22.70 29.38
N SER A 93 40.69 21.59 28.70
CA SER A 93 41.57 21.57 27.52
C SER A 93 40.94 22.20 26.26
N LEU A 94 39.61 22.36 26.24
CA LEU A 94 38.84 23.01 25.18
C LEU A 94 38.60 24.52 25.47
N GLY A 95 39.14 25.06 26.57
CA GLY A 95 38.96 26.46 26.96
C GLY A 95 37.57 26.78 27.54
N LEU A 96 36.81 25.76 27.93
CA LEU A 96 35.51 25.94 28.57
C LEU A 96 35.72 26.21 30.07
N SER A 97 35.10 27.27 30.58
CA SER A 97 35.16 27.59 32.01
C SER A 97 34.54 26.45 32.84
N PRO A 98 35.19 26.00 33.93
CA PRO A 98 34.64 24.97 34.80
C PRO A 98 33.30 25.44 35.38
N VAL A 99 32.25 24.65 35.17
CA VAL A 99 30.93 24.89 35.77
C VAL A 99 30.98 24.36 37.20
N SER A 100 30.86 25.25 38.18
CA SER A 100 30.96 24.95 39.60
C SER A 100 29.75 24.19 40.18
N ASP A 101 28.62 24.20 39.48
CA ASP A 101 27.36 23.63 39.93
C ASP A 101 26.83 22.64 38.87
N THR A 102 27.19 21.37 39.02
CA THR A 102 26.74 20.30 38.13
C THR A 102 25.76 19.39 38.87
N GLU A 103 24.47 19.68 38.74
CA GLU A 103 23.41 18.80 39.21
C GLU A 103 23.16 17.71 38.14
N PHE A 104 23.77 16.53 38.33
CA PHE A 104 23.58 15.39 37.45
C PHE A 104 22.21 14.75 37.70
N VAL A 105 21.23 15.05 36.83
CA VAL A 105 19.93 14.38 36.87
C VAL A 105 20.08 12.95 36.37
N HIS A 106 19.99 11.99 37.28
CA HIS A 106 20.03 10.56 36.96
C HIS A 106 18.78 10.16 36.16
N ARG A 107 18.96 9.74 34.90
CA ARG A 107 17.92 9.07 34.10
C ARG A 107 18.06 7.54 34.19
N PRO A 108 17.17 6.84 34.90
CA PRO A 108 17.13 5.38 34.89
C PRO A 108 16.57 4.94 33.53
N GLY A 109 17.46 4.50 32.62
CA GLY A 109 17.06 4.00 31.30
C GLY A 109 18.12 4.12 30.20
N ALA A 110 19.19 4.91 30.42
CA ALA A 110 20.25 5.13 29.44
C ALA A 110 21.58 4.42 29.76
N VAL A 111 21.56 3.38 30.59
CA VAL A 111 22.70 2.46 30.73
C VAL A 111 22.43 1.27 29.84
N GLY A 112 23.03 1.30 28.66
CA GLY A 112 23.17 0.13 27.81
C GLY A 112 23.74 -1.02 28.62
N THR A 113 23.18 -2.21 28.39
CA THR A 113 23.61 -3.48 28.98
C THR A 113 25.07 -3.76 28.62
N ALA A 114 26.01 -3.19 29.36
CA ALA A 114 27.37 -3.71 29.43
C ALA A 114 27.29 -4.97 30.30
N GLY A 115 27.09 -6.12 29.65
CA GLY A 115 27.21 -7.42 30.28
C GLY A 115 28.60 -7.55 30.89
N ALA A 116 28.69 -7.40 32.21
CA ALA A 116 29.87 -7.78 32.96
C ALA A 116 30.08 -9.28 32.77
N THR A 117 31.12 -9.64 32.02
CA THR A 117 31.68 -10.98 31.97
C THR A 117 32.01 -11.42 33.39
N ARG A 118 31.17 -12.29 33.95
CA ARG A 118 31.43 -13.00 35.20
C ARG A 118 32.42 -14.12 34.89
N ASN A 119 33.70 -13.88 35.17
CA ASN A 119 34.69 -14.95 35.29
C ASN A 119 34.33 -15.76 36.54
N GLU A 120 33.93 -17.01 36.36
CA GLU A 120 33.87 -17.98 37.44
C GLU A 120 35.24 -18.68 37.51
N LEU A 121 35.88 -18.55 38.68
CA LEU A 121 37.03 -19.34 39.11
C LEU A 121 36.52 -20.59 39.84
#